data_AF-A0A1B0AB27-F1
#
_entry.id   AF-A0A1B0AB27-F1
#
_cell.length_a   1.000
_cell.length_b   1.000
_cell.length_c   1.000
_cell.angle_alpha   90.00
_cell.angle_beta   90.00
_cell.angle_gamma   90.00
#
_symmetry.space_group_name_H-M   'P 1'
#
loop_
_entity.id
_entity.type
_entity.pdbx_description
1 polymer ?
#
loop_
_entity_poly.entity_id
_entity_poly.type
_entity_poly.pdbx_seq_one_letter_code
_entity_poly.pdbx_strand_id
1 'polypeptide(L)'
;MPIMNKIFFLIYYLIGGFAAPLRYEHFGAVGFNFCWKNKDVNELCAHMKAEETGLAMEHIACEPSVLKRMGEHYFNYPMTEKLKNYILRIHNECRHRIAGGDEVILKSKKKFPIAARMRELIWDDELAYVAHTLTERCNIESNNVCRATPRFPFPGETKASKMTNTEIKAMDFIHEVLNGFESQSHEIADPVTQMHLHTDKYSINSHQLS
;
A
#
# COMPACT_ATOMS: atom_id res chain seq x y z
N MET A 1 -27.45 -3.54 9.60
CA MET A 1 -26.66 -3.13 8.40
C MET A 1 -25.52 -2.22 8.84
N PRO A 2 -24.25 -2.63 8.78
CA PRO A 2 -23.14 -1.69 8.87
C PRO A 2 -22.57 -1.40 7.48
N ILE A 3 -22.50 -0.11 7.15
CA ILE A 3 -21.85 0.43 5.95
C ILE A 3 -20.34 0.34 6.19
N MET A 4 -19.68 -0.66 5.58
CA MET A 4 -18.22 -0.73 5.58
C MET A 4 -17.64 0.32 4.63
N ASN A 5 -17.06 1.37 5.21
CA ASN A 5 -16.23 2.32 4.49
C ASN A 5 -14.92 1.64 4.09
N LYS A 6 -14.76 1.32 2.80
CA LYS A 6 -13.47 0.89 2.26
C LYS A 6 -12.60 2.13 2.02
N ILE A 7 -11.47 2.23 2.72
CA ILE A 7 -10.45 3.25 2.56
C ILE A 7 -9.29 2.61 1.79
N PHE A 8 -8.86 3.26 0.71
CA PHE A 8 -7.69 2.85 -0.06
C PHE A 8 -6.47 3.50 0.58
N PHE A 9 -5.46 2.72 0.95
CA PHE A 9 -4.22 3.25 1.51
C PHE A 9 -3.08 2.97 0.55
N LEU A 10 -2.17 3.94 0.48
CA LEU A 10 -1.04 3.88 -0.40
C LEU A 10 0.27 3.98 0.39
N ILE A 11 1.26 3.22 -0.08
CA ILE A 11 2.53 2.93 0.56
C ILE A 11 3.67 3.28 -0.43
N TYR A 12 4.74 3.96 0.02
CA TYR A 12 5.91 4.40 -0.80
C TYR A 12 7.25 3.99 -0.20
N TYR A 13 8.24 3.59 -1.04
CA TYR A 13 9.52 3.03 -0.60
C TYR A 13 10.75 3.57 -1.35
N LEU A 14 11.83 3.92 -0.64
CA LEU A 14 13.15 4.23 -1.20
C LEU A 14 14.14 3.10 -0.88
N ILE A 15 14.79 2.55 -1.89
CA ILE A 15 15.97 1.68 -1.73
C ILE A 15 17.14 2.40 -2.43
N GLY A 16 18.13 2.84 -1.65
CA GLY A 16 19.37 3.43 -2.16
C GLY A 16 20.56 2.64 -1.65
N GLY A 17 21.36 2.08 -2.56
CA GLY A 17 22.63 1.46 -2.24
C GLY A 17 23.79 2.33 -2.72
N PHE A 18 24.69 2.74 -1.82
CA PHE A 18 26.06 3.12 -2.14
C PHE A 18 26.96 3.00 -0.91
N ALA A 19 28.22 2.63 -1.16
CA ALA A 19 29.21 2.20 -0.18
C ALA A 19 29.90 3.36 0.56
N ALA A 20 29.72 3.47 1.88
CA ALA A 20 30.72 3.90 2.88
C ALA A 20 30.08 3.97 4.29
N PRO A 21 30.72 3.47 5.35
CA PRO A 21 30.05 3.26 6.63
C PRO A 21 29.88 4.58 7.38
N LEU A 22 28.63 5.00 7.58
CA LEU A 22 28.28 5.97 8.62
C LEU A 22 27.41 5.26 9.65
N ARG A 23 28.01 4.98 10.80
CA ARG A 23 27.29 4.59 12.02
C ARG A 23 26.48 5.78 12.50
N TYR A 24 25.15 5.68 12.48
CA TYR A 24 24.27 6.49 13.31
C TYR A 24 23.27 5.60 14.02
N GLU A 25 23.23 5.79 15.34
CA GLU A 25 22.51 5.00 16.31
C GLU A 25 21.01 5.28 16.28
N HIS A 26 20.23 4.21 16.38
CA HIS A 26 18.86 4.14 16.93
C HIS A 26 17.88 5.29 16.64
N PHE A 27 17.17 5.22 15.51
CA PHE A 27 15.78 5.67 15.46
C PHE A 27 14.86 4.49 15.80
N GLY A 28 14.71 4.23 17.10
CA GLY A 28 13.70 3.30 17.59
C GLY A 28 12.31 3.90 17.43
N ALA A 29 11.47 3.28 16.59
CA ALA A 29 10.04 3.54 16.58
C ALA A 29 9.42 2.98 17.87
N VAL A 30 9.49 3.75 18.95
CA VAL A 30 8.82 3.43 20.22
C VAL A 30 7.34 3.81 20.04
N GLY A 31 6.47 2.85 19.68
CA GLY A 31 5.03 3.17 19.63
C GLY A 31 4.05 2.09 19.15
N PHE A 32 4.41 1.21 18.23
CA PHE A 32 3.46 0.23 17.68
C PHE A 32 3.80 -1.17 18.17
N ASN A 33 3.42 -1.48 19.42
CA ASN A 33 3.63 -2.79 20.02
C ASN A 33 2.58 -3.80 19.52
N PHE A 34 2.47 -3.92 18.20
CA PHE A 34 1.45 -4.66 17.45
C PHE A 34 1.42 -6.14 17.84
N CYS A 35 2.59 -6.70 18.11
CA CYS A 35 2.80 -8.14 18.26
C CYS A 35 3.08 -8.58 19.71
N TRP A 36 3.56 -7.66 20.55
CA TRP A 36 3.88 -7.98 21.95
C TRP A 36 2.65 -7.91 22.88
N LYS A 37 1.61 -7.14 22.50
CA LYS A 37 0.42 -6.94 23.36
C LYS A 37 -0.82 -7.75 22.95
N ASN A 38 -0.88 -8.30 21.73
CA ASN A 38 -2.03 -9.08 21.29
C ASN A 38 -1.69 -10.57 21.22
N LYS A 39 -2.29 -11.37 22.10
CA LYS A 39 -2.30 -12.84 21.99
C LYS A 39 -3.06 -13.33 20.74
N ASP A 40 -3.77 -12.43 20.05
CA ASP A 40 -4.65 -12.72 18.90
C ASP A 40 -4.09 -12.28 17.54
N VAL A 41 -2.77 -12.09 17.39
CA VAL A 41 -2.16 -11.86 16.05
C VAL A 41 -2.51 -13.01 15.09
N ASN A 42 -2.62 -14.23 15.61
CA ASN A 42 -3.09 -15.39 14.86
C ASN A 42 -4.53 -15.22 14.36
N GLU A 43 -5.42 -14.57 15.12
CA GLU A 43 -6.79 -14.28 14.67
C GLU A 43 -6.82 -13.18 13.61
N LEU A 44 -5.98 -12.15 13.78
CA LEU A 44 -5.89 -11.04 12.83
C LEU A 44 -5.55 -11.54 11.42
N CYS A 45 -4.65 -12.52 11.32
CA CYS A 45 -4.21 -13.10 10.06
C CYS A 45 -4.93 -14.40 9.68
N ALA A 46 -5.84 -14.92 10.51
CA ALA A 46 -6.54 -16.19 10.25
C ALA A 46 -7.31 -16.20 8.92
N HIS A 47 -7.71 -15.03 8.44
CA HIS A 47 -8.42 -14.87 7.16
C HIS A 47 -7.50 -14.93 5.93
N MET A 48 -6.18 -14.83 6.10
CA MET A 48 -5.18 -14.99 5.04
C MET A 48 -4.46 -16.33 5.22
N LYS A 49 -4.59 -17.22 4.24
CA LYS A 49 -3.96 -18.54 4.27
C LYS A 49 -2.90 -18.64 3.19
N ALA A 50 -1.73 -19.18 3.54
CA ALA A 50 -0.69 -19.46 2.56
C ALA A 50 -1.18 -20.53 1.57
N GLU A 51 -0.96 -20.31 0.27
CA GLU A 51 -1.48 -21.20 -0.78
C GLU A 51 -0.91 -22.62 -0.67
N GLU A 52 0.36 -22.74 -0.28
CA GLU A 52 1.06 -24.02 -0.21
C GLU A 52 0.66 -24.87 1.01
N THR A 53 0.37 -24.24 2.15
CA THR A 53 0.17 -24.94 3.43
C THR A 53 -1.26 -24.86 3.95
N GLY A 54 -2.07 -23.92 3.47
CA GLY A 54 -3.42 -23.64 3.97
C GLY A 54 -3.46 -23.10 5.41
N LEU A 55 -2.30 -22.83 6.02
CA LEU A 55 -2.17 -22.27 7.36
C LEU A 55 -2.27 -20.75 7.33
N ALA A 56 -2.62 -20.15 8.47
CA ALA A 56 -2.64 -18.70 8.62
C ALA A 56 -1.25 -18.13 8.30
N MET A 57 -1.22 -17.03 7.55
CA MET A 57 0.03 -16.34 7.24
C MET A 57 0.58 -15.64 8.49
N GLU A 58 1.90 -15.67 8.67
CA GLU A 58 2.56 -14.90 9.72
C GLU A 58 2.51 -13.41 9.41
N HIS A 59 2.34 -12.60 10.46
CA HIS A 59 2.24 -11.15 10.32
C HIS A 59 3.62 -10.52 10.17
N ILE A 60 3.82 -9.70 9.13
CA ILE A 60 5.14 -9.13 8.78
C ILE A 60 5.75 -8.29 9.90
N ALA A 61 4.92 -7.56 10.66
CA ALA A 61 5.40 -6.75 11.78
C ALA A 61 5.79 -7.59 13.02
N CYS A 62 5.40 -8.87 13.07
CA CYS A 62 5.63 -9.76 14.21
C CYS A 62 6.80 -10.69 13.96
N GLU A 63 6.83 -11.27 12.75
CA GLU A 63 7.91 -12.13 12.31
C GLU A 63 8.42 -11.65 10.93
N PRO A 64 9.25 -10.58 10.87
CA PRO A 64 9.74 -10.07 9.60
C PRO A 64 10.55 -11.09 8.80
N SER A 65 11.08 -12.14 9.44
CA SER A 65 11.88 -13.16 8.74
C SER A 65 11.05 -14.05 7.82
N VAL A 66 9.73 -14.11 7.99
CA VAL A 66 8.82 -14.85 7.10
C VAL A 66 8.94 -14.38 5.65
N LEU A 67 9.21 -13.09 5.44
CA LEU A 67 9.56 -12.58 4.13
C LEU A 67 11.08 -12.67 3.94
N LYS A 68 11.53 -13.53 3.02
CA LYS A 68 12.95 -13.63 2.64
C LYS A 68 13.49 -12.25 2.24
N ARG A 69 14.60 -11.84 2.85
CA ARG A 69 15.28 -10.61 2.48
C ARG A 69 15.97 -10.76 1.11
N MET A 70 15.79 -9.80 0.21
CA MET A 70 16.41 -9.77 -1.12
C MET A 70 17.32 -8.56 -1.28
N GLY A 71 18.52 -8.65 -0.73
CA GLY A 71 19.53 -7.59 -0.75
C GLY A 71 19.86 -7.06 0.64
N GLU A 72 20.89 -6.22 0.72
CA GLU A 72 21.25 -5.55 1.96
C GLU A 72 20.42 -4.28 2.12
N HIS A 73 19.70 -4.18 3.24
CA HIS A 73 19.02 -2.97 3.62
C HIS A 73 20.04 -2.00 4.21
N TYR A 74 20.11 -0.80 3.64
CA TYR A 74 21.11 0.20 4.02
C TYR A 74 20.53 1.32 4.90
N PHE A 75 19.42 1.90 4.46
CA PHE A 75 18.85 3.07 5.09
C PHE A 75 17.35 3.17 4.83
N ASN A 76 16.62 3.61 5.86
CA ASN A 76 15.23 4.01 5.74
C ASN A 76 15.14 5.54 5.73
N TYR A 77 14.58 6.11 4.67
CA TYR A 77 14.27 7.53 4.68
C TYR A 77 13.10 7.80 5.64
N PRO A 78 13.24 8.70 6.64
CA PRO A 78 12.15 8.99 7.56
C PRO A 78 10.93 9.52 6.84
N MET A 79 9.77 8.95 7.13
CA MET A 79 8.49 9.43 6.58
C MET A 79 8.05 10.70 7.30
N THR A 80 8.69 11.83 6.98
CA THR A 80 8.39 13.14 7.57
C THR A 80 6.99 13.63 7.20
N GLU A 81 6.41 14.53 8.01
CA GLU A 81 5.13 15.16 7.70
C GLU A 81 5.10 15.84 6.33
N LYS A 82 6.23 16.39 5.87
CA LYS A 82 6.35 16.94 4.52
C LYS A 82 6.12 15.88 3.43
N LEU A 83 6.72 14.69 3.59
CA LEU A 83 6.50 13.57 2.66
C LEU A 83 5.07 13.05 2.73
N LYS A 84 4.53 12.82 3.94
CA LYS A 84 3.16 12.34 4.15
C LYS A 84 2.14 13.26 3.47
N ASN A 85 2.25 14.56 3.72
CA ASN A 85 1.35 15.56 3.13
C ASN A 85 1.50 15.64 1.62
N TYR A 86 2.73 15.52 1.09
CA TYR A 86 2.96 15.51 -0.34
C TYR A 86 2.30 14.31 -1.02
N ILE A 87 2.48 13.11 -0.46
CA ILE A 87 1.86 11.87 -0.91
C ILE A 87 0.34 11.99 -0.91
N LEU A 88 -0.25 12.40 0.22
CA LEU A 88 -1.69 12.56 0.35
C LEU A 88 -2.24 13.57 -0.64
N ARG A 89 -1.56 14.70 -0.82
CA ARG A 89 -1.98 15.76 -1.74
C ARG A 89 -2.09 15.22 -3.17
N ILE A 90 -1.05 14.57 -3.69
CA ILE A 90 -1.09 14.06 -5.08
C ILE A 90 -2.18 13.01 -5.24
N HIS A 91 -2.35 12.09 -4.27
CA HIS A 91 -3.45 11.13 -4.32
C HIS A 91 -4.83 11.79 -4.30
N ASN A 92 -5.06 12.73 -3.41
CA ASN A 92 -6.36 13.37 -3.26
C ASN A 92 -6.67 14.29 -4.45
N GLU A 93 -5.68 14.98 -5.02
CA GLU A 93 -5.81 15.73 -6.27
C GLU A 93 -6.23 14.82 -7.43
N CYS A 94 -5.58 13.65 -7.60
CA CYS A 94 -5.95 12.67 -8.61
C CYS A 94 -7.37 12.10 -8.38
N ARG A 95 -7.69 11.70 -7.14
CA ARG A 95 -9.03 11.19 -6.77
C ARG A 95 -10.11 12.22 -7.03
N HIS A 96 -9.84 13.50 -6.79
CA HIS A 96 -10.76 14.59 -7.07
C HIS A 96 -11.05 14.72 -8.57
N ARG A 97 -10.01 14.74 -9.41
CA ARG A 97 -10.17 14.81 -10.88
C ARG A 97 -10.96 13.62 -11.45
N ILE A 98 -10.63 12.41 -11.00
CA ILE A 98 -11.35 11.19 -11.42
C ILE A 98 -12.82 11.26 -10.96
N ALA A 99 -13.07 11.66 -9.71
CA ALA A 99 -14.41 11.73 -9.16
C ALA A 99 -15.29 12.76 -9.87
N GLY A 100 -14.72 13.88 -10.33
CA GLY A 100 -15.42 14.91 -11.10
C GLY A 100 -15.67 14.54 -12.56
N GLY A 101 -15.07 13.47 -13.08
CA GLY A 101 -15.09 13.15 -14.51
C GLY A 101 -14.28 14.13 -15.36
N ASP A 102 -13.25 14.75 -14.76
CA ASP A 102 -12.33 15.66 -15.45
C ASP A 102 -11.20 14.90 -16.14
N GLU A 103 -10.84 13.73 -15.62
CA GLU A 103 -9.78 12.88 -16.16
C GLU A 103 -10.22 12.25 -17.49
N VAL A 104 -9.38 12.39 -18.53
CA VAL A 104 -9.61 11.86 -19.87
C VAL A 104 -8.72 10.64 -20.10
N ILE A 105 -9.33 9.52 -20.44
CA ILE A 105 -8.65 8.30 -20.83
C ILE A 105 -8.13 8.48 -22.25
N LEU A 106 -6.81 8.54 -22.43
CA LEU A 106 -6.21 8.74 -23.75
C LEU A 106 -6.55 7.62 -24.73
N LYS A 107 -6.52 6.36 -24.27
CA LYS A 107 -6.76 5.18 -25.11
C LYS A 107 -8.16 5.13 -25.73
N SER A 108 -9.18 5.53 -24.96
CA SER A 108 -10.58 5.49 -25.41
C SER A 108 -11.14 6.86 -25.80
N LYS A 109 -10.40 7.94 -25.49
CA LYS A 109 -10.85 9.35 -25.58
C LYS A 109 -12.14 9.64 -24.81
N LYS A 110 -12.43 8.84 -23.79
CA LYS A 110 -13.59 9.02 -22.89
C LYS A 110 -13.15 9.59 -21.56
N LYS A 111 -14.07 10.24 -20.86
CA LYS A 111 -13.87 10.67 -19.47
C LYS A 111 -14.17 9.53 -18.50
N PHE A 112 -13.56 9.58 -17.33
CA PHE A 112 -14.03 8.76 -16.21
C PHE A 112 -15.46 9.13 -15.84
N PRO A 113 -16.30 8.16 -15.43
CA PRO A 113 -17.63 8.45 -14.93
C PRO A 113 -17.53 9.23 -13.61
N ILE A 114 -18.45 10.17 -13.39
CA ILE A 114 -18.56 10.90 -12.13
C ILE A 114 -18.80 9.91 -10.99
N ALA A 115 -17.99 9.99 -9.94
CA ALA A 115 -18.10 9.09 -8.81
C ALA A 115 -19.17 9.59 -7.83
N ALA A 116 -20.17 8.75 -7.53
CA ALA A 116 -21.19 9.06 -6.52
C ALA A 116 -20.59 9.23 -5.11
N ARG A 117 -19.46 8.56 -4.82
CA ARG A 117 -18.79 8.61 -3.52
C ARG A 117 -17.30 8.28 -3.63
N MET A 118 -16.46 9.32 -3.66
CA MET A 118 -15.01 9.20 -3.58
C MET A 118 -14.49 10.09 -2.44
N ARG A 119 -14.09 9.48 -1.32
CA ARG A 119 -13.59 10.23 -0.16
C ARG A 119 -12.12 10.58 -0.30
N GLU A 120 -11.69 11.67 0.32
CA GLU A 120 -10.27 11.95 0.50
C GLU A 120 -9.62 10.88 1.37
N LEU A 121 -8.36 10.59 1.06
CA LEU A 121 -7.50 9.74 1.86
C LEU A 121 -6.93 10.54 3.02
N ILE A 122 -6.75 9.85 4.14
CA ILE A 122 -6.01 10.32 5.30
C ILE A 122 -4.78 9.43 5.49
N TRP A 123 -3.75 9.97 6.11
CA TRP A 123 -2.58 9.20 6.47
C TRP A 123 -2.91 8.26 7.63
N ASP A 124 -2.35 7.06 7.61
CA ASP A 124 -2.51 6.08 8.66
C ASP A 124 -1.14 5.52 9.09
N ASP A 125 -0.73 5.85 10.32
CA ASP A 125 0.60 5.47 10.80
C ASP A 125 0.74 3.96 11.06
N GLU A 126 -0.35 3.24 11.30
CA GLU A 126 -0.32 1.78 11.49
C GLU A 126 0.00 1.09 10.16
N LEU A 127 -0.66 1.50 9.08
CA LEU A 127 -0.34 1.01 7.73
C LEU A 127 1.03 1.46 7.25
N ALA A 128 1.45 2.67 7.59
CA ALA A 128 2.79 3.16 7.29
C ALA A 128 3.88 2.34 8.02
N TYR A 129 3.61 1.88 9.23
CA TYR A 129 4.52 1.02 9.98
C TYR A 129 4.63 -0.37 9.35
N VAL A 130 3.51 -1.01 9.01
CA VAL A 130 3.50 -2.33 8.34
C VAL A 130 4.22 -2.27 6.99
N ALA A 131 3.97 -1.20 6.23
CA ALA A 131 4.68 -0.88 5.01
C ALA A 131 6.20 -0.75 5.22
N HIS A 132 6.59 0.01 6.24
CA HIS A 132 8.00 0.16 6.57
C HIS A 132 8.66 -1.20 6.84
N THR A 133 8.04 -2.09 7.62
CA THR A 133 8.59 -3.43 7.87
C THR A 133 8.73 -4.26 6.59
N LEU A 134 7.80 -4.14 5.64
CA LEU A 134 7.91 -4.80 4.33
C LEU A 134 9.15 -4.30 3.55
N THR A 135 9.49 -3.01 3.61
CA THR A 135 10.68 -2.48 2.89
C THR A 135 12.01 -2.97 3.38
N GLU A 136 12.13 -3.20 4.68
CA GLU A 136 13.38 -3.64 5.31
C GLU A 136 13.78 -5.05 4.84
N ARG A 137 12.86 -5.72 4.15
CA ARG A 137 13.08 -7.01 3.49
C ARG A 137 13.64 -6.84 2.07
N CYS A 138 13.58 -5.65 1.48
CA CYS A 138 14.02 -5.37 0.11
C CYS A 138 13.42 -6.36 -0.92
N ASN A 139 12.25 -6.93 -0.63
CA ASN A 139 11.62 -7.97 -1.42
C ASN A 139 10.28 -7.46 -1.98
N ILE A 140 10.30 -7.09 -3.26
CA ILE A 140 9.15 -6.49 -3.94
C ILE A 140 8.00 -7.47 -4.16
N GLU A 141 8.28 -8.78 -4.23
CA GLU A 141 7.23 -9.78 -4.40
C GLU A 141 6.33 -9.78 -3.17
N SER A 142 6.91 -9.78 -1.96
CA SER A 142 6.18 -9.71 -0.67
C SER A 142 4.97 -10.65 -0.60
N ASN A 143 5.07 -11.81 -1.25
CA ASN A 143 4.02 -12.82 -1.26
C ASN A 143 4.03 -13.60 0.07
N ASN A 144 2.90 -14.23 0.40
CA ASN A 144 2.76 -15.13 1.54
C ASN A 144 3.00 -14.50 2.92
N VAL A 145 2.73 -13.21 3.08
CA VAL A 145 2.83 -12.52 4.38
C VAL A 145 1.56 -11.75 4.71
N CYS A 146 1.18 -11.79 5.99
CA CYS A 146 0.05 -11.03 6.46
C CYS A 146 0.47 -9.58 6.79
N ARG A 147 -0.35 -8.64 6.35
CA ARG A 147 -0.18 -7.19 6.54
C ARG A 147 -1.46 -6.50 7.02
N ALA A 148 -2.37 -7.30 7.59
CA ALA A 148 -3.64 -6.84 8.14
C ALA A 148 -3.42 -5.89 9.32
N THR A 149 -4.40 -5.04 9.57
CA THR A 149 -4.52 -4.30 10.82
C THR A 149 -5.91 -4.58 11.41
N PRO A 150 -6.13 -4.38 12.72
CA PRO A 150 -7.46 -4.56 13.31
C PRO A 150 -8.54 -3.72 12.61
N ARG A 151 -8.17 -2.56 12.07
CA ARG A 151 -9.07 -1.66 11.33
C ARG A 151 -9.20 -2.04 9.85
N PHE A 152 -8.15 -2.62 9.28
CA PHE A 152 -8.06 -2.94 7.84
C PHE A 152 -7.57 -4.39 7.68
N PRO A 153 -8.47 -5.39 7.67
CA PRO A 153 -8.08 -6.79 7.50
C PRO A 153 -7.48 -7.06 6.12
N PHE A 154 -7.97 -6.39 5.08
CA PHE A 154 -7.49 -6.55 3.69
C PHE A 154 -6.96 -5.24 3.13
N PRO A 155 -5.81 -4.72 3.61
CA PRO A 155 -5.29 -3.47 3.09
C PRO A 155 -4.87 -3.63 1.62
N GLY A 156 -5.08 -2.60 0.82
CA GLY A 156 -4.45 -2.49 -0.50
C GLY A 156 -2.94 -2.33 -0.37
N GLU A 157 -2.21 -2.52 -1.46
CA GLU A 157 -0.78 -2.23 -1.51
C GLU A 157 -0.41 -1.66 -2.86
N THR A 158 0.60 -0.80 -2.85
CA THR A 158 1.25 -0.32 -4.06
C THR A 158 2.74 -0.32 -3.78
N LYS A 159 3.52 -0.82 -4.75
CA LYS A 159 4.97 -1.00 -4.61
C LYS A 159 5.66 -0.33 -5.79
N ALA A 160 6.80 0.26 -5.51
CA ALA A 160 7.69 0.79 -6.53
C ALA A 160 9.13 0.59 -6.09
N SER A 161 10.00 0.39 -7.08
CA SER A 161 11.44 0.29 -6.89
C SER A 161 12.13 0.95 -8.06
N LYS A 162 13.25 1.61 -7.79
CA LYS A 162 14.12 2.15 -8.83
C LYS A 162 15.54 1.74 -8.56
N MET A 163 16.15 1.09 -9.54
CA MET A 163 17.57 0.83 -9.55
C MET A 163 18.28 2.01 -10.20
N THR A 164 19.29 2.55 -9.53
CA THR A 164 20.02 3.74 -9.96
C THR A 164 21.47 3.65 -9.51
N ASN A 165 22.37 4.30 -10.26
CA ASN A 165 23.77 4.48 -9.88
C ASN A 165 24.06 5.92 -9.41
N THR A 166 23.04 6.77 -9.37
CA THR A 166 23.13 8.16 -8.91
C THR A 166 22.29 8.34 -7.65
N GLU A 167 22.69 9.29 -6.81
CA GLU A 167 21.88 9.71 -5.65
C GLU A 167 20.51 10.22 -6.13
N ILE A 168 19.45 9.84 -5.41
CA ILE A 168 18.09 10.29 -5.67
C ILE A 168 17.51 10.88 -4.37
N LYS A 169 16.89 12.04 -4.47
CA LYS A 169 16.16 12.63 -3.35
C LYS A 169 14.83 11.92 -3.16
N ALA A 170 14.45 11.70 -1.91
CA ALA A 170 13.20 11.04 -1.55
C ALA A 170 11.96 11.63 -2.26
N MET A 171 11.84 12.96 -2.27
CA MET A 171 10.75 13.68 -2.94
C MET A 171 10.70 13.42 -4.45
N ASP A 172 11.86 13.42 -5.12
CA ASP A 172 11.93 13.26 -6.58
C ASP A 172 11.48 11.85 -6.97
N PHE A 173 11.95 10.84 -6.24
CA PHE A 173 11.51 9.46 -6.42
C PHE A 173 10.00 9.29 -6.16
N ILE A 174 9.50 9.82 -5.03
CA ILE A 174 8.07 9.74 -4.69
C ILE A 174 7.23 10.41 -5.79
N HIS A 175 7.65 11.56 -6.29
CA HIS A 175 6.98 12.26 -7.37
C HIS A 175 6.94 11.45 -8.67
N GLU A 176 8.08 10.88 -9.07
CA GLU A 176 8.17 10.03 -10.26
C GLU A 176 7.23 8.83 -10.20
N VAL A 177 7.20 8.14 -9.06
CA VAL A 177 6.32 6.98 -8.85
C VAL A 177 4.85 7.39 -8.89
N LEU A 178 4.49 8.46 -8.17
CA LEU A 178 3.12 9.01 -8.14
C LEU A 178 2.61 9.35 -9.53
N ASN A 179 3.41 10.09 -10.31
CA ASN A 179 3.05 10.44 -11.68
C ASN A 179 2.95 9.20 -12.57
N GLY A 180 3.83 8.22 -12.35
CA GLY A 180 3.77 6.92 -13.04
C GLY A 180 2.43 6.23 -12.81
N PHE A 181 1.98 6.11 -11.57
CA PHE A 181 0.68 5.52 -11.27
C PHE A 181 -0.49 6.34 -11.82
N GLU A 182 -0.43 7.67 -11.73
CA GLU A 182 -1.46 8.52 -12.30
C GLU A 182 -1.59 8.31 -13.82
N SER A 183 -0.46 8.21 -14.53
CA SER A 183 -0.44 7.99 -15.98
C SER A 183 -1.07 6.67 -16.42
N GLN A 184 -1.11 5.65 -15.54
CA GLN A 184 -1.79 4.39 -15.83
C GLN A 184 -3.29 4.56 -16.03
N SER A 185 -3.89 5.63 -15.49
CA SER A 185 -5.30 5.95 -15.75
C SER A 185 -5.60 6.12 -17.24
N HIS A 186 -4.62 6.52 -18.04
CA HIS A 186 -4.77 6.72 -19.49
C HIS A 186 -4.85 5.41 -20.29
N GLU A 187 -4.40 4.30 -19.69
CA GLU A 187 -4.42 2.95 -20.28
C GLU A 187 -5.71 2.17 -19.95
N ILE A 188 -6.57 2.72 -19.09
CA ILE A 188 -7.82 2.07 -18.65
C ILE A 188 -8.79 1.97 -19.83
N ALA A 189 -9.01 0.77 -20.35
CA ALA A 189 -9.90 0.55 -21.49
C ALA A 189 -11.38 0.77 -21.15
N ASP A 190 -11.80 0.29 -19.97
CA ASP A 190 -13.17 0.41 -19.48
C ASP A 190 -13.16 0.82 -17.99
N PRO A 191 -13.30 2.12 -17.70
CA PRO A 191 -13.28 2.63 -16.33
C PRO A 191 -14.52 2.18 -15.55
N VAL A 192 -15.65 1.96 -16.22
CA VAL A 192 -16.89 1.53 -15.56
C VAL A 192 -16.69 0.12 -15.04
N THR A 193 -16.29 -0.82 -15.89
CA THR A 193 -16.07 -2.20 -15.47
C THR A 193 -14.96 -2.30 -14.42
N GLN A 194 -13.83 -1.60 -14.59
CA GLN A 194 -12.75 -1.64 -13.61
C GLN A 194 -13.13 -1.07 -12.23
N MET A 195 -13.98 -0.05 -12.18
CA MET A 195 -14.51 0.47 -10.91
C MET A 195 -15.46 -0.52 -10.20
N HIS A 196 -16.18 -1.36 -10.95
CA HIS A 196 -17.15 -2.34 -10.40
C HIS A 196 -16.55 -3.73 -10.13
N LEU A 197 -15.37 -4.07 -10.67
CA LEU A 197 -14.71 -5.35 -10.39
C LEU A 197 -14.36 -5.54 -8.90
N HIS A 198 -14.31 -4.47 -8.11
CA HIS A 198 -14.14 -4.52 -6.65
C HIS A 198 -15.43 -4.76 -5.85
N THR A 199 -16.61 -4.65 -6.48
CA THR A 199 -17.91 -5.00 -5.88
C THR A 199 -18.29 -6.45 -6.16
N ASP A 200 -18.03 -6.97 -7.36
CA ASP A 200 -18.66 -8.23 -7.81
C ASP A 200 -17.99 -9.52 -7.34
N LYS A 201 -16.72 -9.50 -6.96
CA LYS A 201 -16.06 -10.70 -6.39
C LYS A 201 -16.65 -11.15 -5.04
N TYR A 202 -17.50 -10.35 -4.40
CA TYR A 202 -18.19 -10.71 -3.16
C TYR A 202 -19.73 -10.70 -3.26
N SER A 203 -20.31 -10.26 -4.39
CA SER A 203 -21.77 -10.29 -4.63
C SER A 203 -22.30 -11.70 -4.91
N ILE A 204 -21.43 -12.64 -5.26
CA ILE A 204 -21.84 -14.01 -5.63
C ILE A 204 -22.23 -14.85 -4.39
N ASN A 205 -21.88 -14.42 -3.17
CA ASN A 205 -22.18 -15.18 -1.94
C ASN A 205 -23.47 -14.73 -1.20
N SER A 206 -24.25 -13.79 -1.74
CA SER A 206 -25.54 -13.39 -1.12
C SER A 206 -26.79 -13.96 -1.81
N HIS A 207 -26.63 -14.83 -2.81
CA HIS A 207 -27.74 -15.48 -3.52
C HIS A 207 -27.71 -17.00 -3.37
N GLN A 208 -27.46 -17.50 -2.17
CA GLN A 208 -27.81 -18.87 -1.77
C GLN A 208 -28.21 -18.88 -0.29
N LEU A 209 -29.35 -18.30 0.04
CA LEU A 209 -30.12 -18.59 1.25
C LEU A 209 -31.54 -18.06 1.00
N SER A 210 -32.33 -18.88 0.31
CA SER A 210 -33.80 -18.85 0.28
C SER A 210 -34.29 -20.25 0.59
#